data_AF-A0A2M4AUD8-F1
#
_entry.id   AF-A0A2M4AUD8-F1
#
_cell.length_a   1.000
_cell.length_b   1.000
_cell.length_c   1.000
_cell.angle_alpha   90.00
_cell.angle_beta   90.00
_cell.angle_gamma   90.00
#
_symmetry.space_group_name_H-M   'P 1'
#
loop_
_entity.id
_entity.type
_entity.pdbx_description
1 polymer ?
#
loop_
_entity_poly.entity_id
_entity_poly.type
_entity_poly.pdbx_seq_one_letter_code
_entity_poly.pdbx_strand_id
1 'polypeptide(L)'
;VPMVMDGFLAAAKECKAPVHIGSIAENPWCIIGGAATAVCHRSELIMPYNAEVGDAIVLTKPLGTQLATNAYIWMNEQSDNWTRLQERFSVADVEETYRIALESMCRLNRTGATLMRKYNAHAATDVTGFGLYGHAENLAKYQKAEVDFHIDKLPIIKNVREMAELLGRSAKLLAGKAVETSGGLLICLPSGDAASFCEEYRSSTSHPAWIIGSVKEGKRSAQMNSNLEYIDVD
;
A
#
# COMPACT_ATOMS: atom_id res chain seq x y z
N VAL A 1 -20.33 -15.19 -8.70
CA VAL A 1 -19.31 -15.37 -9.77
C VAL A 1 -19.39 -14.30 -10.85
N PRO A 2 -20.55 -14.00 -11.48
CA PRO A 2 -20.62 -13.01 -12.57
C PRO A 2 -20.10 -11.61 -12.17
N MET A 3 -20.55 -11.06 -11.04
CA MET A 3 -20.10 -9.74 -10.57
C MET A 3 -18.60 -9.65 -10.26
N VAL A 4 -18.00 -10.74 -9.76
CA VAL A 4 -16.55 -10.80 -9.50
C VAL A 4 -15.78 -10.76 -10.81
N MET A 5 -16.25 -11.49 -11.82
CA MET A 5 -15.67 -11.46 -13.17
C MET A 5 -15.83 -10.07 -13.79
N ASP A 6 -17.00 -9.44 -13.68
CA ASP A 6 -17.26 -8.10 -14.19
C ASP A 6 -16.32 -7.07 -13.56
N GLY A 7 -16.11 -7.12 -12.24
CA GLY A 7 -15.14 -6.27 -11.55
C GLY A 7 -13.70 -6.48 -12.02
N PHE A 8 -13.29 -7.74 -12.20
CA PHE A 8 -11.95 -8.07 -12.71
C PHE A 8 -11.76 -7.55 -14.14
N LEU A 9 -12.76 -7.73 -15.01
CA LEU A 9 -12.76 -7.24 -16.39
C LEU A 9 -12.77 -5.72 -16.46
N ALA A 10 -13.48 -5.04 -15.53
CA ALA A 10 -13.48 -3.58 -15.44
C ALA A 10 -12.09 -3.04 -15.08
N ALA A 11 -11.43 -3.61 -14.07
CA ALA A 11 -10.05 -3.24 -13.69
C ALA A 11 -9.05 -3.50 -14.83
N ALA A 12 -9.21 -4.63 -15.55
CA ALA A 12 -8.40 -4.94 -16.71
C ALA A 12 -8.57 -3.95 -17.87
N LYS A 13 -9.82 -3.54 -18.13
CA LYS A 13 -10.15 -2.53 -19.12
C LYS A 13 -9.52 -1.18 -18.78
N GLU A 14 -9.53 -0.79 -17.51
CA GLU A 14 -8.83 0.41 -17.02
C GLU A 14 -7.31 0.33 -17.26
N CYS A 15 -6.70 -0.83 -17.07
CA CYS A 15 -5.30 -1.11 -17.42
C CYS A 15 -5.02 -1.06 -18.94
N LYS A 16 -6.04 -1.02 -19.80
CA LYS A 16 -5.94 -1.24 -21.27
C LYS A 16 -5.25 -2.57 -21.60
N ALA A 17 -5.40 -3.57 -20.72
CA ALA A 17 -4.82 -4.90 -20.89
C ALA A 17 -5.92 -5.88 -21.34
N PRO A 18 -5.68 -6.71 -22.36
CA PRO A 18 -6.58 -7.82 -22.64
C PRO A 18 -6.53 -8.80 -21.47
N VAL A 19 -7.69 -9.25 -21.00
CA VAL A 19 -7.79 -10.30 -19.98
C VAL A 19 -8.49 -11.51 -20.56
N HIS A 20 -7.93 -12.67 -20.27
CA HIS A 20 -8.51 -13.96 -20.57
C HIS A 20 -8.79 -14.68 -19.25
N ILE A 21 -10.04 -15.05 -19.01
CA ILE A 21 -10.42 -15.82 -17.82
C ILE A 21 -10.10 -17.29 -18.12
N GLY A 22 -8.99 -17.77 -17.55
CA GLY A 22 -8.42 -19.07 -17.90
C GLY A 22 -9.03 -20.26 -17.16
N SER A 23 -9.13 -20.21 -15.84
CA SER A 23 -9.58 -21.34 -15.00
C SER A 23 -10.57 -20.89 -13.94
N ILE A 24 -11.64 -21.66 -13.77
CA ILE A 24 -12.63 -21.52 -12.71
C ILE A 24 -12.85 -22.92 -12.14
N ALA A 25 -12.67 -23.07 -10.83
CA ALA A 25 -12.82 -24.34 -10.14
C ALA A 25 -13.62 -24.16 -8.84
N GLU A 26 -14.37 -25.18 -8.46
CA GLU A 26 -15.04 -25.22 -7.16
C GLU A 26 -14.00 -25.42 -6.05
N ASN A 27 -14.12 -24.62 -5.00
CA ASN A 27 -13.26 -24.68 -3.84
C ASN A 27 -14.06 -24.25 -2.60
N PRO A 28 -13.85 -24.84 -1.41
CA PRO A 28 -14.57 -24.43 -0.19
C PRO A 28 -14.37 -22.97 0.18
N TRP A 29 -13.26 -22.36 -0.25
CA TRP A 29 -12.95 -20.96 -0.05
C TRP A 29 -12.90 -20.21 -1.38
N CYS A 30 -13.47 -19.00 -1.39
CA CYS A 30 -13.40 -18.12 -2.56
C CYS A 30 -11.96 -17.63 -2.74
N ILE A 31 -11.29 -18.07 -3.82
CA ILE A 31 -9.95 -17.63 -4.20
C ILE A 31 -10.05 -16.81 -5.48
N ILE A 32 -9.48 -15.61 -5.47
CA ILE A 32 -9.47 -14.70 -6.61
C ILE A 32 -8.02 -14.30 -6.87
N GLY A 33 -7.58 -14.43 -8.11
CA GLY A 33 -6.22 -14.11 -8.52
C GLY A 33 -6.06 -14.14 -10.03
N GLY A 34 -4.84 -13.92 -10.49
CA GLY A 34 -4.50 -13.96 -11.90
C GLY A 34 -3.00 -13.79 -12.13
N ALA A 35 -2.60 -13.78 -13.39
CA ALA A 35 -1.24 -13.51 -13.81
C ALA A 35 -1.23 -12.28 -14.72
N ALA A 36 -0.31 -11.36 -14.48
CA ALA A 36 -0.03 -10.23 -15.36
C ALA A 36 1.33 -10.44 -16.03
N THR A 37 1.41 -10.21 -17.35
CA THR A 37 2.64 -10.38 -18.12
C THR A 37 2.79 -9.23 -19.11
N ALA A 38 4.00 -8.72 -19.25
CA ALA A 38 4.34 -7.69 -20.21
C ALA A 38 5.67 -8.04 -20.89
N VAL A 39 5.76 -7.78 -22.20
CA VAL A 39 7.02 -7.78 -22.94
C VAL A 39 7.42 -6.32 -23.12
N CYS A 40 8.58 -5.95 -22.60
CA CYS A 40 9.05 -4.58 -22.57
C CYS A 40 10.52 -4.50 -22.91
N HIS A 41 10.94 -3.36 -23.45
CA HIS A 41 12.34 -3.05 -23.61
C HIS A 41 12.96 -2.77 -22.23
N ARG A 42 14.26 -3.08 -22.06
CA ARG A 42 14.95 -2.88 -20.78
C ARG A 42 14.86 -1.44 -20.27
N SER A 43 14.81 -0.45 -21.16
CA SER A 43 14.67 0.97 -20.81
C SER A 43 13.29 1.35 -20.27
N GLU A 44 12.30 0.46 -20.37
CA GLU A 44 10.96 0.66 -19.81
C GLU A 44 10.85 0.08 -18.39
N LEU A 45 11.85 -0.70 -17.97
CA LEU A 45 11.92 -1.30 -16.64
C LEU A 45 12.76 -0.44 -15.71
N ILE A 46 12.22 -0.20 -14.52
CA ILE A 46 12.99 0.30 -13.38
C ILE A 46 13.35 -0.92 -12.54
N MET A 47 14.64 -1.19 -12.42
CA MET A 47 15.11 -2.35 -11.65
C MET A 47 15.01 -2.04 -10.15
N PRO A 48 14.55 -2.98 -9.31
CA PRO A 48 14.21 -2.71 -7.91
C PRO A 48 15.42 -2.70 -6.96
N TYR A 49 16.63 -2.40 -7.46
CA TYR A 49 17.88 -2.62 -6.72
C TYR A 49 18.91 -1.49 -6.87
N ASN A 50 18.50 -0.31 -7.34
CA ASN A 50 19.40 0.82 -7.53
C ASN A 50 19.13 2.00 -6.57
N ALA A 51 18.44 1.81 -5.43
CA ALA A 51 18.27 2.87 -4.44
C ALA A 51 19.63 3.42 -3.96
N GLU A 52 19.68 4.73 -3.76
CA GLU A 52 20.91 5.46 -3.44
C GLU A 52 20.78 6.25 -2.14
N VAL A 53 21.91 6.53 -1.48
CA VAL A 53 21.94 7.39 -0.30
C VAL A 53 21.41 8.78 -0.66
N GLY A 54 20.45 9.28 0.12
CA GLY A 54 19.81 10.58 -0.12
C GLY A 54 18.51 10.50 -0.92
N ASP A 55 18.10 9.32 -1.40
CA ASP A 55 16.77 9.12 -1.94
C ASP A 55 15.69 9.38 -0.89
N ALA A 56 14.57 9.95 -1.33
CA ALA A 56 13.35 9.96 -0.57
C ALA A 56 12.60 8.63 -0.76
N ILE A 57 11.89 8.20 0.28
CA ILE A 57 11.00 7.04 0.22
C ILE A 57 9.56 7.55 0.16
N VAL A 58 8.86 7.24 -0.94
CA VAL A 58 7.46 7.63 -1.18
C VAL A 58 6.54 6.42 -1.08
N LEU A 59 5.39 6.58 -0.43
CA LEU A 59 4.31 5.61 -0.38
C LEU A 59 3.06 6.16 -1.08
N THR A 60 2.42 5.38 -1.96
CA THR A 60 1.32 5.87 -2.81
C THR A 60 -0.09 5.49 -2.37
N LYS A 61 -0.23 4.72 -1.28
CA LYS A 61 -1.53 4.37 -0.67
C LYS A 61 -1.38 4.30 0.86
N PRO A 62 -2.45 4.61 1.62
CA PRO A 62 -2.41 4.52 3.06
C PRO A 62 -2.36 3.07 3.53
N LEU A 63 -1.93 2.88 4.78
CA LEU A 63 -1.87 1.61 5.50
C LEU A 63 -3.14 1.35 6.30
N GLY A 64 -3.36 0.11 6.71
CA GLY A 64 -4.44 -0.27 7.62
C GLY A 64 -5.63 -0.98 6.96
N THR A 65 -5.49 -1.41 5.71
CA THR A 65 -6.59 -2.00 4.93
C THR A 65 -7.21 -3.23 5.58
N GLN A 66 -6.38 -4.08 6.21
CA GLN A 66 -6.85 -5.27 6.92
C GLN A 66 -7.78 -4.93 8.09
N LEU A 67 -7.42 -3.97 8.93
CA LEU A 67 -8.22 -3.65 10.11
C LEU A 67 -9.51 -2.91 9.72
N ALA A 68 -9.44 -2.00 8.73
CA ALA A 68 -10.63 -1.35 8.17
C ALA A 68 -11.65 -2.38 7.63
N THR A 69 -11.18 -3.35 6.85
CA THR A 69 -12.05 -4.41 6.29
C THR A 69 -12.60 -5.33 7.38
N ASN A 70 -11.78 -5.71 8.36
CA ASN A 70 -12.21 -6.54 9.48
C ASN A 70 -13.25 -5.83 10.36
N ALA A 71 -13.09 -4.54 10.63
CA ALA A 71 -14.05 -3.76 11.40
C ALA A 71 -15.44 -3.79 10.74
N TYR A 72 -15.50 -3.65 9.41
CA TYR A 72 -16.73 -3.76 8.63
C TYR A 72 -17.36 -5.17 8.68
N ILE A 73 -16.55 -6.23 8.56
CA ILE A 73 -17.02 -7.61 8.69
C ILE A 73 -17.61 -7.84 10.10
N TRP A 74 -16.87 -7.47 11.14
CA TRP A 74 -17.30 -7.64 12.53
C TRP A 74 -18.58 -6.89 12.85
N MET A 75 -18.78 -5.71 12.26
CA MET A 75 -20.01 -4.93 12.35
C MET A 75 -21.19 -5.69 11.74
N ASN A 76 -21.03 -6.23 10.53
CA ASN A 76 -22.09 -6.99 9.85
C ASN A 76 -22.43 -8.30 10.57
N GLU A 77 -21.41 -8.95 11.16
CA GLU A 77 -21.57 -10.19 11.92
C GLU A 77 -22.04 -9.97 13.37
N GLN A 78 -22.12 -8.71 13.83
CA GLN A 78 -22.44 -8.36 15.22
C GLN A 78 -21.52 -9.07 16.24
N SER A 79 -20.22 -9.14 15.94
CA SER A 79 -19.24 -9.85 16.77
C SER A 79 -18.84 -9.07 18.04
N ASP A 80 -18.18 -9.74 18.98
CA ASP A 80 -17.63 -9.09 20.20
C ASP A 80 -16.64 -7.95 19.89
N ASN A 81 -15.88 -8.06 18.80
CA ASN A 81 -14.99 -6.97 18.39
C ASN A 81 -15.79 -5.74 17.99
N TRP A 82 -16.96 -5.91 17.36
CA TRP A 82 -17.84 -4.80 17.03
C TRP A 82 -18.45 -4.18 18.28
N THR A 83 -18.94 -4.97 19.24
CA THR A 83 -19.44 -4.47 20.52
C THR A 83 -18.43 -3.56 21.22
N ARG A 84 -17.14 -3.93 21.17
CA ARG A 84 -16.05 -3.08 21.70
C ARG A 84 -15.84 -1.81 20.87
N LEU A 85 -15.84 -1.91 19.54
CA LEU A 85 -15.68 -0.75 18.67
C LEU A 85 -16.83 0.27 18.85
N GLN A 86 -18.04 -0.21 19.12
CA GLN A 86 -19.22 0.64 19.38
C GLN A 86 -19.08 1.57 20.58
N GLU A 87 -18.12 1.31 21.49
CA GLU A 87 -17.82 2.22 22.60
C GLU A 87 -17.36 3.61 22.11
N ARG A 88 -16.78 3.68 20.90
CA ARG A 88 -16.17 4.92 20.36
C ARG A 88 -16.53 5.23 18.91
N PHE A 89 -16.93 4.22 18.13
CA PHE A 89 -17.19 4.35 16.70
C PHE A 89 -18.65 4.05 16.39
N SER A 90 -19.27 4.94 15.62
CA SER A 90 -20.58 4.70 15.04
C SER A 90 -20.49 3.75 13.83
N VAL A 91 -21.64 3.28 13.37
CA VAL A 91 -21.75 2.53 12.11
C VAL A 91 -21.19 3.35 10.94
N ALA A 92 -21.53 4.64 10.89
CA ALA A 92 -21.07 5.54 9.83
C ALA A 92 -19.53 5.68 9.82
N ASP A 93 -18.89 5.70 11.00
CA ASP A 93 -17.42 5.76 11.08
C ASP A 93 -16.76 4.51 10.50
N VAL A 94 -17.32 3.33 10.78
CA VAL A 94 -16.81 2.06 10.23
C VAL A 94 -17.06 1.96 8.74
N GLU A 95 -18.25 2.34 8.27
CA GLU A 95 -18.59 2.35 6.85
C GLU A 95 -17.66 3.28 6.05
N GLU A 96 -17.39 4.48 6.58
CA GLU A 96 -16.48 5.43 5.94
C GLU A 96 -15.04 4.90 5.92
N THR A 97 -14.56 4.36 7.04
CA THR A 97 -13.23 3.73 7.15
C THR A 97 -13.07 2.60 6.13
N TYR A 98 -14.12 1.78 5.97
CA TYR A 98 -14.16 0.71 4.98
C TYR A 98 -14.19 1.24 3.54
N ARG A 99 -14.96 2.29 3.27
CA ARG A 99 -15.03 2.93 1.94
C ARG A 99 -13.65 3.41 1.50
N ILE A 100 -12.91 4.11 2.37
CA ILE A 100 -11.54 4.58 2.10
C ILE A 100 -10.61 3.39 1.79
N ALA A 101 -10.70 2.32 2.58
CA ALA A 101 -9.92 1.10 2.34
C ALA A 101 -10.26 0.46 0.99
N LEU A 102 -11.55 0.32 0.67
CA LEU A 102 -12.04 -0.28 -0.57
C LEU A 102 -11.55 0.52 -1.78
N GLU A 103 -11.72 1.84 -1.77
CA GLU A 103 -11.25 2.73 -2.85
C GLU A 103 -9.73 2.65 -3.02
N SER A 104 -8.98 2.66 -1.91
CA SER A 104 -7.54 2.47 -1.93
C SER A 104 -7.14 1.14 -2.57
N MET A 105 -7.75 0.03 -2.14
CA MET A 105 -7.43 -1.31 -2.66
C MET A 105 -7.80 -1.49 -4.13
N CYS A 106 -8.92 -0.92 -4.58
CA CYS A 106 -9.38 -1.01 -5.97
C CYS A 106 -8.58 -0.11 -6.92
N ARG A 107 -7.93 0.95 -6.43
CA ARG A 107 -7.11 1.85 -7.27
C ARG A 107 -5.89 1.14 -7.85
N LEU A 108 -5.67 1.29 -9.16
CA LEU A 108 -4.47 0.77 -9.82
C LEU A 108 -3.21 1.57 -9.46
N ASN A 109 -2.07 0.88 -9.27
CA ASN A 109 -0.76 1.51 -9.11
C ASN A 109 -0.15 2.03 -10.43
N ARG A 110 -0.90 1.97 -11.55
CA ARG A 110 -0.46 2.33 -12.90
C ARG A 110 0.09 3.75 -13.02
N THR A 111 -0.58 4.73 -12.41
CA THR A 111 -0.12 6.13 -12.42
C THR A 111 1.21 6.26 -11.69
N GLY A 112 1.35 5.62 -10.51
CA GLY A 112 2.60 5.59 -9.77
C GLY A 112 3.75 5.00 -10.59
N ALA A 113 3.52 3.86 -11.25
CA ALA A 113 4.51 3.22 -12.12
C ALA A 113 4.90 4.11 -13.32
N THR A 114 3.96 4.89 -13.86
CA THR A 114 4.24 5.83 -14.96
C THR A 114 5.10 7.00 -14.47
N LEU A 115 4.75 7.59 -13.32
CA LEU A 115 5.46 8.72 -12.74
C LEU A 115 6.86 8.33 -12.25
N MET A 116 7.07 7.09 -11.81
CA MET A 116 8.39 6.58 -11.44
C MET A 116 9.43 6.81 -12.55
N ARG A 117 9.05 6.64 -13.82
CA ARG A 117 9.96 6.91 -14.95
C ARG A 117 10.22 8.40 -15.15
N LYS A 118 9.21 9.24 -14.95
CA LYS A 118 9.31 10.70 -15.12
C LYS A 118 10.24 11.33 -14.08
N TYR A 119 10.18 10.83 -12.85
CA TYR A 119 10.92 11.34 -11.70
C TYR A 119 12.11 10.45 -11.30
N ASN A 120 12.64 9.68 -12.26
CA ASN A 120 13.88 8.91 -12.12
C ASN A 120 13.92 8.01 -10.87
N ALA A 121 12.84 7.30 -10.57
CA ALA A 121 12.83 6.37 -9.45
C ALA A 121 13.92 5.31 -9.59
N HIS A 122 14.59 5.04 -8.48
CA HIS A 122 15.75 4.17 -8.37
C HIS A 122 15.39 2.74 -8.00
N ALA A 123 14.35 2.56 -7.19
CA ALA A 123 13.82 1.25 -6.81
C ALA A 123 12.35 1.38 -6.38
N ALA A 124 11.59 0.30 -6.48
CA ALA A 124 10.27 0.22 -5.87
C ALA A 124 9.86 -1.22 -5.55
N THR A 125 8.92 -1.35 -4.63
CA THR A 125 8.14 -2.56 -4.34
C THR A 125 6.68 -2.14 -4.12
N ASP A 126 5.74 -3.06 -4.24
CA ASP A 126 4.40 -2.90 -3.66
C ASP A 126 4.40 -3.27 -2.16
N VAL A 127 3.42 -2.77 -1.41
CA VAL A 127 3.17 -3.12 -0.01
C VAL A 127 1.92 -4.00 0.06
N THR A 128 2.08 -5.26 0.42
CA THR A 128 0.98 -6.24 0.52
C THR A 128 1.06 -7.06 1.81
N GLY A 129 1.14 -8.40 1.71
CA GLY A 129 0.86 -9.30 2.81
C GLY A 129 1.86 -9.24 3.97
N PHE A 130 3.08 -8.75 3.72
CA PHE A 130 4.13 -8.63 4.75
C PHE A 130 4.12 -7.28 5.48
N GLY A 131 3.24 -6.36 5.08
CA GLY A 131 3.19 -5.00 5.60
C GLY A 131 4.35 -4.12 5.15
N LEU A 132 4.23 -2.82 5.41
CA LEU A 132 5.22 -1.82 4.99
C LEU A 132 6.65 -2.21 5.36
N TYR A 133 6.88 -2.59 6.62
CA TYR A 133 8.21 -2.95 7.12
C TYR A 133 8.75 -4.17 6.41
N GLY A 134 7.96 -5.23 6.24
CA GLY A 134 8.42 -6.46 5.59
C GLY A 134 8.79 -6.22 4.12
N HIS A 135 8.00 -5.43 3.40
CA HIS A 135 8.31 -5.07 2.01
C HIS A 135 9.49 -4.11 1.90
N ALA A 136 9.61 -3.13 2.80
CA ALA A 136 10.77 -2.23 2.87
C ALA A 136 12.07 -3.00 3.18
N GLU A 137 12.03 -3.92 4.15
CA GLU A 137 13.17 -4.77 4.52
C GLU A 137 13.58 -5.67 3.35
N ASN A 138 12.61 -6.26 2.65
CA ASN A 138 12.88 -7.07 1.47
C ASN A 138 13.51 -6.23 0.35
N LEU A 139 12.96 -5.04 0.06
CA LEU A 139 13.51 -4.15 -0.95
C LEU A 139 14.93 -3.72 -0.59
N ALA A 140 15.18 -3.28 0.65
CA ALA A 140 16.50 -2.88 1.13
C ALA A 140 17.55 -3.99 0.96
N LYS A 141 17.21 -5.24 1.31
CA LYS A 141 18.12 -6.41 1.22
C LYS A 141 18.71 -6.64 -0.18
N TYR A 142 17.96 -6.30 -1.23
CA TYR A 142 18.37 -6.53 -2.62
C TYR A 142 19.05 -5.32 -3.28
N GLN A 143 19.24 -4.21 -2.56
CA GLN A 143 19.93 -3.05 -3.14
C GLN A 143 21.40 -3.37 -3.44
N LYS A 144 21.93 -2.83 -4.54
CA LYS A 144 23.35 -2.95 -4.88
C LYS A 144 24.22 -2.12 -3.93
N ALA A 145 23.79 -0.90 -3.63
CA ALA A 145 24.46 -0.05 -2.67
C ALA A 145 24.27 -0.59 -1.23
N GLU A 146 25.17 -0.21 -0.34
CA GLU A 146 25.06 -0.48 1.09
C GLU A 146 24.21 0.61 1.74
N VAL A 147 22.89 0.43 1.68
CA VAL A 147 21.91 1.43 2.12
C VAL A 147 20.91 0.87 3.11
N ASP A 148 20.45 1.70 4.04
CA ASP A 148 19.32 1.40 4.93
C ASP A 148 18.13 2.30 4.60
N PHE A 149 16.92 1.74 4.73
CA PHE A 149 15.68 2.46 4.54
C PHE A 149 15.14 2.91 5.89
N HIS A 150 15.07 4.22 6.11
CA HIS A 150 14.55 4.81 7.35
C HIS A 150 13.13 5.30 7.10
N ILE A 151 12.16 4.71 7.79
CA ILE A 151 10.76 5.09 7.73
C ILE A 151 10.44 5.98 8.94
N ASP A 152 10.00 7.20 8.64
CA ASP A 152 9.75 8.26 9.61
C ASP A 152 8.25 8.56 9.74
N LYS A 153 7.45 8.25 8.73
CA LYS A 153 6.00 8.56 8.71
C LYS A 153 5.15 7.37 8.29
N LEU A 154 3.93 7.29 8.81
CA LEU A 154 2.93 6.30 8.42
C LEU A 154 1.61 6.99 8.05
N PRO A 155 1.25 7.05 6.75
CA PRO A 155 -0.10 7.39 6.34
C PRO A 155 -1.03 6.23 6.62
N ILE A 156 -1.99 6.42 7.52
CA ILE A 156 -2.90 5.39 8.02
C ILE A 156 -4.33 5.83 7.71
N ILE A 157 -5.16 4.90 7.24
CA ILE A 157 -6.59 5.17 7.01
C ILE A 157 -7.22 5.67 8.31
N LYS A 158 -8.08 6.69 8.20
CA LYS A 158 -8.83 7.28 9.31
C LYS A 158 -9.40 6.22 10.25
N ASN A 159 -9.41 6.51 11.55
CA ASN A 159 -9.91 5.66 12.63
C ASN A 159 -9.14 4.35 12.88
N VAL A 160 -8.40 3.80 11.90
CA VAL A 160 -7.73 2.50 12.03
C VAL A 160 -6.77 2.47 13.22
N ARG A 161 -6.00 3.55 13.45
CA ARG A 161 -5.06 3.60 14.58
C ARG A 161 -5.80 3.49 15.92
N GLU A 162 -6.86 4.26 16.10
CA GLU A 162 -7.66 4.26 17.32
C GLU A 162 -8.44 2.95 17.50
N MET A 163 -8.99 2.37 16.43
CA MET A 163 -9.57 1.03 16.44
C MET A 163 -8.54 -0.01 16.87
N ALA A 164 -7.30 0.09 16.39
CA ALA A 164 -6.22 -0.81 16.77
C ALA A 164 -5.86 -0.66 18.25
N GLU A 165 -5.81 0.57 18.78
CA GLU A 165 -5.57 0.83 20.19
C GLU A 165 -6.67 0.24 21.07
N LEU A 166 -7.94 0.52 20.75
CA LEU A 166 -9.11 0.01 21.49
C LEU A 166 -9.18 -1.51 21.51
N LEU A 167 -8.77 -2.16 20.42
CA LEU A 167 -8.74 -3.61 20.30
C LEU A 167 -7.46 -4.27 20.84
N GLY A 168 -6.45 -3.50 21.26
CA GLY A 168 -5.15 -4.01 21.71
C GLY A 168 -4.29 -4.60 20.58
N ARG A 169 -4.44 -4.08 19.36
CA ARG A 169 -3.80 -4.55 18.12
C ARG A 169 -2.84 -3.54 17.49
N SER A 170 -2.56 -2.41 18.16
CA SER A 170 -1.72 -1.32 17.64
C SER A 170 -0.27 -1.75 17.36
N ALA A 171 0.30 -2.65 18.15
CA ALA A 171 1.71 -3.04 18.03
C ALA A 171 2.11 -3.50 16.61
N LYS A 172 1.26 -4.30 15.95
CA LYS A 172 1.55 -4.81 14.60
C LYS A 172 1.44 -3.70 13.54
N LEU A 173 0.44 -2.82 13.66
CA LEU A 173 0.22 -1.68 12.77
C LEU A 173 1.39 -0.68 12.86
N LEU A 174 1.72 -0.25 14.08
CA LEU A 174 2.75 0.78 14.31
C LEU A 174 4.17 0.27 14.00
N ALA A 175 4.40 -1.04 14.10
CA ALA A 175 5.64 -1.65 13.63
C ALA A 175 5.72 -1.78 12.09
N GLY A 176 4.73 -1.30 11.33
CA GLY A 176 4.65 -1.45 9.88
C GLY A 176 4.43 -2.90 9.42
N LYS A 177 3.96 -3.79 10.30
CA LYS A 177 3.80 -5.23 10.03
C LYS A 177 2.35 -5.64 9.80
N ALA A 178 1.40 -4.69 9.82
CA ALA A 178 0.01 -4.95 9.48
C ALA A 178 -0.08 -5.46 8.03
N VAL A 179 -0.95 -6.44 7.79
CA VAL A 179 -1.14 -7.00 6.46
C VAL A 179 -1.86 -5.96 5.61
N GLU A 180 -1.38 -5.76 4.39
CA GLU A 180 -2.07 -4.94 3.40
C GLU A 180 -2.54 -5.83 2.24
N THR A 181 -3.66 -5.46 1.62
CA THR A 181 -4.14 -6.08 0.37
C THR A 181 -4.15 -5.01 -0.70
N SER A 182 -3.57 -5.28 -1.88
CA SER A 182 -3.49 -4.30 -2.98
C SER A 182 -3.01 -2.90 -2.53
N GLY A 183 -1.96 -2.87 -1.70
CA GLY A 183 -1.42 -1.61 -1.18
C GLY A 183 -0.67 -0.80 -2.23
N GLY A 184 -0.04 0.27 -1.77
CA GLY A 184 0.65 1.23 -2.63
C GLY A 184 2.01 0.76 -3.08
N LEU A 185 2.61 1.53 -3.97
CA LEU A 185 4.03 1.43 -4.26
C LEU A 185 4.81 2.13 -3.15
N LEU A 186 5.88 1.48 -2.70
CA LEU A 186 6.97 2.03 -1.91
C LEU A 186 8.12 2.31 -2.87
N ILE A 187 8.46 3.58 -3.09
CA ILE A 187 9.32 4.06 -4.17
C ILE A 187 10.51 4.81 -3.57
N CYS A 188 11.73 4.44 -3.95
CA CYS A 188 12.93 5.22 -3.73
C CYS A 188 13.20 6.07 -4.97
N LEU A 189 13.33 7.38 -4.79
CA LEU A 189 13.60 8.32 -5.89
C LEU A 189 14.38 9.54 -5.38
N PRO A 190 15.04 10.32 -6.26
CA PRO A 190 15.82 11.49 -5.85
C PRO A 190 15.01 12.45 -4.98
N SER A 191 15.56 12.86 -3.84
CA SER A 191 14.83 13.71 -2.88
C SER A 191 14.38 15.06 -3.45
N GLY A 192 15.11 15.62 -4.41
CA GLY A 192 14.72 16.83 -5.13
C GLY A 192 13.47 16.69 -6.00
N ASP A 193 13.13 15.47 -6.42
CA ASP A 193 11.99 15.16 -7.29
C ASP A 193 10.75 14.65 -6.51
N ALA A 194 10.91 14.29 -5.24
CA ALA A 194 9.88 13.59 -4.48
C ALA A 194 8.61 14.42 -4.23
N ALA A 195 8.78 15.72 -3.96
CA ALA A 195 7.65 16.62 -3.78
C ALA A 195 6.84 16.77 -5.08
N SER A 196 7.53 16.95 -6.20
CA SER A 196 6.94 17.05 -7.54
C SER A 196 6.22 15.76 -7.94
N PHE A 197 6.80 14.59 -7.62
CA PHE A 197 6.15 13.30 -7.80
C PHE A 197 4.82 13.24 -7.03
N CYS A 198 4.83 13.60 -5.75
CA CYS A 198 3.63 13.55 -4.90
C CYS A 198 2.54 14.52 -5.37
N GLU A 199 2.92 15.72 -5.80
CA GLU A 199 1.99 16.71 -6.35
C GLU A 199 1.34 16.23 -7.65
N GLU A 200 2.13 15.69 -8.58
CA GLU A 200 1.59 15.17 -9.84
C GLU A 200 0.79 13.89 -9.65
N TYR A 201 1.19 13.03 -8.71
CA TYR A 201 0.39 11.86 -8.33
C TYR A 201 -0.98 12.30 -7.82
N ARG A 202 -1.01 13.33 -6.97
CA ARG A 202 -2.26 13.89 -6.44
C ARG A 202 -3.13 14.52 -7.52
N SER A 203 -2.55 15.31 -8.42
CA SER A 203 -3.33 15.93 -9.50
C SER A 203 -3.87 14.89 -10.51
N SER A 204 -3.11 13.82 -10.75
CA SER A 204 -3.48 12.78 -11.72
C SER A 204 -4.45 11.73 -11.18
N THR A 205 -4.42 11.48 -9.87
CA THR A 205 -5.26 10.43 -9.25
C THR A 205 -6.34 10.98 -8.34
N SER A 206 -6.31 12.27 -7.99
CA SER A 206 -7.09 12.87 -6.91
C SER A 206 -6.79 12.29 -5.51
N HIS A 207 -5.72 11.51 -5.37
CA HIS A 207 -5.32 10.90 -4.09
C HIS A 207 -3.87 11.27 -3.74
N PRO A 208 -3.56 11.50 -2.46
CA PRO A 208 -2.20 11.82 -2.03
C PRO A 208 -1.23 10.63 -2.18
N ALA A 209 0.05 10.98 -2.32
CA ALA A 209 1.19 10.14 -2.00
C ALA A 209 2.03 10.86 -0.94
N TRP A 210 2.82 10.12 -0.16
CA TRP A 210 3.52 10.65 1.00
C TRP A 210 5.00 10.34 0.93
N ILE A 211 5.84 11.33 1.18
CA ILE A 211 7.25 11.09 1.53
C ILE A 211 7.26 10.59 2.97
N ILE A 212 7.58 9.31 3.14
CA ILE A 212 7.49 8.62 4.43
C ILE A 212 8.85 8.36 5.07
N GLY A 213 9.94 8.69 4.39
CA GLY A 213 11.27 8.36 4.87
C GLY A 213 12.38 8.72 3.90
N SER A 214 13.58 8.20 4.19
CA SER A 214 14.79 8.44 3.41
C SER A 214 15.69 7.21 3.37
N VAL A 215 16.50 7.12 2.33
CA VAL A 215 17.55 6.12 2.17
C VAL A 215 18.87 6.69 2.68
N LYS A 216 19.54 5.95 3.57
CA LYS A 216 20.81 6.34 4.19
C LYS A 216 21.88 5.30 3.92
N GLU A 217 23.15 5.62 4.15
CA GLU A 217 24.22 4.62 4.16
C GLU A 217 23.95 3.59 5.27
N GLY A 218 24.14 2.30 4.97
CA GLY A 218 23.68 1.25 5.87
C GLY A 218 24.02 -0.15 5.42
N LYS A 219 23.34 -1.15 5.98
CA LYS A 219 23.66 -2.58 5.78
C LYS A 219 22.57 -3.35 5.05
N ARG A 220 21.82 -2.69 4.15
CA ARG A 220 20.73 -3.29 3.37
C ARG A 220 19.57 -3.76 4.26
N SER A 221 19.17 -2.89 5.18
CA SER A 221 18.08 -3.14 6.14
C SER A 221 17.02 -2.05 6.11
N ALA A 222 15.86 -2.31 6.73
CA ALA A 222 14.85 -1.29 6.98
C ALA A 222 14.71 -1.03 8.47
N GLN A 223 14.50 0.24 8.82
CA GLN A 223 14.37 0.73 10.19
C GLN A 223 13.12 1.60 10.31
N MET A 224 12.34 1.33 11.35
CA MET A 224 11.26 2.24 11.77
C MET A 224 11.88 3.24 12.75
N ASN A 225 11.66 4.53 12.55
CA ASN A 225 12.11 5.55 13.49
C ASN A 225 11.42 5.36 14.86
N SER A 226 12.08 5.70 15.95
CA SER A 226 11.47 5.64 17.29
C SER A 226 10.36 6.69 17.46
N ASN A 227 10.45 7.80 16.73
CA ASN A 227 9.48 8.90 16.77
C ASN A 227 8.69 8.99 15.45
N LEU A 228 7.88 7.98 15.17
CA LEU A 228 7.05 7.94 13.96
C LEU A 228 6.00 9.07 13.96
N GLU A 229 5.89 9.77 12.85
CA GLU A 229 4.79 10.69 12.55
C GLU A 229 3.63 9.90 11.92
N TYR A 230 2.42 10.03 12.47
CA TYR A 230 1.22 9.41 11.91
C TYR A 230 0.44 10.45 11.11
N ILE A 231 0.03 10.09 9.90
CA ILE A 231 -0.78 10.94 9.03
C ILE A 231 -2.13 10.24 8.87
N ASP A 232 -3.19 10.81 9.43
CA ASP A 232 -4.54 10.31 9.24
C ASP A 232 -5.02 10.64 7.82
N VAL A 233 -5.56 9.63 7.13
CA VAL A 233 -5.98 9.72 5.73
C VAL A 233 -7.49 9.55 5.62
N ASP A 234 -8.15 10.63 5.20
CA ASP A 234 -9.58 10.73 4.88
C ASP A 234 -9.87 10.35 3.41
#